data_AF-A0A0J6WEA0-F1
#
_entry.id   AF-A0A0J6WEA0-F1
#
_cell.length_a   1.000
_cell.length_b   1.000
_cell.length_c   1.000
_cell.angle_alpha   90.00
_cell.angle_beta   90.00
_cell.angle_gamma   90.00
#
_symmetry.space_group_name_H-M   'P 1'
#
loop_
_entity.id
_entity.type
_entity.pdbx_description
1 polymer ?
#
loop_
_entity_poly.entity_id
_entity_poly.type
_entity_poly.pdbx_seq_one_letter_code
_entity_poly.pdbx_strand_id
1 'polypeptide(L)'
;MGFGTFYSYFENKDALVEAIVAQALESLASMIGQAAQDESDPAVAAAAAYRRFLRFGWKEPELASVLVDRYHAEGQFEQAVQPWAMDTLRRGISCGRFDITNIELCLSSVAASAVAAIRAILSGRLEPGPAVESAGAEMMLRSFGIDADEARSIANLDLPALAAHT
;
A
#
# COMPACT_ATOMS: atom_id res chain seq x y z
N MET A 1 15.17 -50.43 -12.27
CA MET A 1 14.44 -49.35 -12.96
C MET A 1 13.74 -48.51 -11.90
N GLY A 2 13.95 -47.19 -11.90
CA GLY A 2 12.95 -46.24 -11.37
C GLY A 2 13.13 -45.58 -9.99
N PHE A 3 14.34 -45.41 -9.46
CA PHE A 3 14.56 -44.38 -8.41
C PHE A 3 14.63 -43.01 -9.09
N GLY A 4 13.48 -42.38 -9.32
CA GLY A 4 13.47 -41.11 -10.04
C GLY A 4 12.09 -40.51 -10.26
N THR A 5 11.34 -40.23 -9.20
CA THR A 5 10.17 -39.31 -9.28
C THR A 5 9.85 -38.57 -7.97
N PHE A 6 10.60 -38.75 -6.87
CA PHE A 6 10.31 -38.04 -5.61
C PHE A 6 10.96 -36.66 -5.48
N TYR A 7 12.00 -36.35 -6.26
CA TYR A 7 12.75 -35.10 -6.12
C TYR A 7 12.27 -33.95 -7.02
N SER A 8 11.21 -34.13 -7.82
CA SER A 8 10.68 -33.04 -8.66
C SER A 8 9.65 -32.14 -7.95
N TYR A 9 9.45 -32.29 -6.63
CA TYR A 9 8.36 -31.64 -5.88
C TYR A 9 8.78 -30.43 -5.03
N PHE A 10 10.05 -30.01 -5.10
CA PHE A 10 10.56 -28.91 -4.26
C PHE A 10 10.63 -27.55 -4.95
N GLU A 11 10.69 -27.49 -6.29
CA GLU A 11 10.61 -26.20 -7.01
C GLU A 11 9.18 -25.60 -7.04
N ASN A 12 8.14 -26.39 -6.77
CA ASN A 12 6.74 -25.97 -6.92
C ASN A 12 6.11 -25.41 -5.62
N LYS A 13 6.64 -25.75 -4.44
CA LYS A 13 6.05 -25.27 -3.17
C LYS A 13 6.30 -23.79 -2.93
N ASP A 14 7.52 -23.33 -3.19
CA ASP A 14 7.86 -21.91 -3.05
C ASP A 14 7.08 -21.07 -4.08
N ALA A 15 6.99 -21.54 -5.33
CA ALA A 15 6.19 -20.92 -6.37
C ALA A 15 4.68 -20.86 -6.01
N LEU A 16 4.14 -21.90 -5.38
CA LEU A 16 2.76 -21.91 -4.90
C LEU A 16 2.54 -20.91 -3.76
N VAL A 17 3.47 -20.85 -2.80
CA VAL A 17 3.40 -19.87 -1.71
C VAL A 17 3.48 -18.45 -2.26
N GLU A 18 4.41 -18.18 -3.18
CA GLU A 18 4.53 -16.88 -3.85
C GLU A 18 3.24 -16.49 -4.59
N ALA A 19 2.61 -17.43 -5.31
CA ALA A 19 1.34 -17.18 -5.99
C ALA A 19 0.19 -16.86 -5.01
N ILE A 20 0.11 -17.56 -3.87
CA ILE A 20 -0.91 -17.29 -2.85
C ILE A 20 -0.69 -15.91 -2.22
N VAL A 21 0.56 -15.56 -1.91
CA VAL A 21 0.89 -14.24 -1.35
C VAL A 21 0.59 -13.13 -2.35
N ALA A 22 0.97 -13.30 -3.62
CA ALA A 22 0.64 -12.36 -4.69
C ALA A 22 -0.88 -12.14 -4.80
N GLN A 23 -1.67 -13.21 -4.73
CA GLN A 23 -3.13 -13.12 -4.76
C GLN A 23 -3.70 -12.37 -3.54
N ALA A 24 -3.13 -12.60 -2.35
CA ALA A 24 -3.53 -11.91 -1.13
C ALA A 24 -3.21 -10.40 -1.21
N LEU A 25 -2.03 -10.06 -1.73
CA LEU A 25 -1.58 -8.69 -1.97
C LEU A 25 -2.45 -7.97 -3.01
N GLU A 26 -2.83 -8.64 -4.10
CA GLU A 26 -3.76 -8.10 -5.10
C GLU A 26 -5.16 -7.87 -4.50
N SER A 27 -5.66 -8.82 -3.71
CA SER A 27 -6.94 -8.67 -3.02
C SER A 27 -6.92 -7.46 -2.07
N LEU A 28 -5.84 -7.29 -1.30
CA LEU A 28 -5.65 -6.14 -0.44
C LEU A 28 -5.62 -4.83 -1.23
N ALA A 29 -4.86 -4.77 -2.32
CA ALA A 29 -4.79 -3.60 -3.20
C ALA A 29 -6.18 -3.23 -3.75
N SER A 30 -6.95 -4.22 -4.19
CA SER A 30 -8.32 -4.03 -4.70
C SER A 30 -9.27 -3.51 -3.63
N MET A 31 -9.27 -4.08 -2.42
CA MET A 31 -10.13 -3.62 -1.33
C MET A 31 -9.80 -2.17 -0.89
N ILE A 32 -8.52 -1.83 -0.80
CA ILE A 32 -8.08 -0.47 -0.48
C ILE A 32 -8.47 0.49 -1.63
N GLY A 33 -8.25 0.07 -2.88
CA GLY A 33 -8.54 0.85 -4.07
C GLY A 33 -10.02 1.18 -4.24
N GLN A 34 -10.90 0.20 -4.04
CA GLN A 34 -12.36 0.39 -4.08
C GLN A 34 -12.81 1.39 -3.01
N ALA A 35 -12.35 1.23 -1.77
CA ALA A 35 -12.67 2.18 -0.69
C ALA A 35 -12.16 3.60 -0.98
N ALA A 36 -11.07 3.75 -1.73
CA ALA A 36 -10.58 5.06 -2.17
C ALA A 36 -11.43 5.69 -3.28
N GLN A 37 -12.13 4.89 -4.10
CA GLN A 37 -13.08 5.38 -5.11
C GLN A 37 -14.39 5.85 -4.49
N ASP A 38 -14.85 5.17 -3.44
CA ASP A 38 -16.07 5.56 -2.71
C ASP A 38 -15.89 6.85 -1.90
N GLU A 39 -14.64 7.25 -1.65
CA GLU A 39 -14.32 8.51 -1.00
C GLU A 39 -14.26 9.68 -1.99
N SER A 40 -15.10 10.68 -1.71
CA SER A 40 -15.31 11.89 -2.49
C SER A 40 -14.14 12.86 -2.47
N ASP A 41 -13.48 13.06 -1.32
CA ASP A 41 -12.30 13.92 -1.22
C ASP A 41 -11.03 13.11 -1.56
N PRO A 42 -10.33 13.41 -2.67
CA PRO A 42 -9.11 12.70 -3.06
C PRO A 42 -8.03 12.71 -1.97
N ALA A 43 -7.95 13.78 -1.16
CA ALA A 43 -6.99 13.86 -0.06
C ALA A 43 -7.33 12.87 1.06
N VAL A 44 -8.61 12.75 1.43
CA VAL A 44 -9.08 11.75 2.39
C VAL A 44 -8.86 10.34 1.86
N ALA A 45 -9.20 10.10 0.59
CA ALA A 45 -9.01 8.82 -0.09
C ALA A 45 -7.53 8.38 -0.06
N ALA A 46 -6.62 9.28 -0.46
CA ALA A 46 -5.18 9.01 -0.49
C ALA A 46 -4.64 8.74 0.92
N ALA A 47 -4.97 9.58 1.91
CA ALA A 47 -4.51 9.40 3.28
C ALA A 47 -5.02 8.08 3.87
N ALA A 48 -6.29 7.75 3.65
CA ALA A 48 -6.87 6.50 4.13
C ALA A 48 -6.23 5.28 3.46
N ALA A 49 -5.97 5.32 2.16
CA ALA A 49 -5.28 4.25 1.44
C ALA A 49 -3.84 4.04 1.96
N TYR A 50 -3.07 5.12 2.12
CA TYR A 50 -1.71 5.06 2.66
C TYR A 50 -1.68 4.47 4.07
N ARG A 51 -2.56 4.92 4.96
CA ARG A 51 -2.66 4.42 6.34
C ARG A 51 -3.01 2.93 6.37
N ARG A 52 -3.94 2.47 5.52
CA ARG A 52 -4.29 1.04 5.41
C ARG A 52 -3.11 0.20 4.92
N PHE A 53 -2.31 0.74 4.02
CA PHE A 53 -1.12 0.06 3.52
C PHE A 53 -0.03 -0.07 4.59
N LEU A 54 0.25 0.98 5.36
CA LEU A 54 1.15 0.89 6.52
C LEU A 54 0.59 -0.05 7.60
N ARG A 55 -0.73 -0.04 7.81
CA ARG A 55 -1.42 -0.94 8.74
C ARG A 55 -1.22 -2.41 8.40
N PHE A 56 -1.31 -2.75 7.12
CA PHE A 56 -0.99 -4.09 6.63
C PHE A 56 0.42 -4.52 7.04
N GLY A 57 1.40 -3.61 6.94
CA GLY A 57 2.80 -3.85 7.30
C GLY A 57 3.02 -4.46 8.70
N TRP A 58 2.18 -4.12 9.67
CA TRP A 58 2.30 -4.62 11.05
C TRP A 58 1.14 -5.50 11.52
N LYS A 59 0.01 -5.53 10.80
CA LYS A 59 -1.07 -6.49 11.05
C LYS A 59 -0.80 -7.86 10.46
N GLU A 60 -0.09 -7.92 9.33
CA GLU A 60 0.23 -9.14 8.59
C GLU A 60 1.75 -9.20 8.33
N PRO A 61 2.61 -9.23 9.38
CA PRO A 61 4.05 -9.06 9.22
C PRO A 61 4.71 -10.13 8.35
N GLU A 62 4.17 -11.35 8.32
CA GLU A 62 4.64 -12.42 7.43
C GLU A 62 4.40 -12.08 5.96
N LEU A 63 3.17 -11.69 5.58
CA LEU A 63 2.86 -11.26 4.21
C LEU A 63 3.60 -9.97 3.82
N ALA A 64 3.70 -9.02 4.76
CA ALA A 64 4.43 -7.78 4.55
C ALA A 64 5.94 -8.02 4.36
N SER A 65 6.54 -8.99 5.05
CA SER A 65 7.94 -9.37 4.84
C SER A 65 8.18 -9.88 3.41
N VAL A 66 7.27 -10.72 2.89
CA VAL A 66 7.37 -11.21 1.51
C VAL A 66 7.27 -10.05 0.51
N LEU A 67 6.35 -9.11 0.74
CA LEU A 67 6.21 -7.92 -0.08
C LEU A 67 7.52 -7.11 -0.16
N VAL A 68 8.22 -6.91 0.97
CA VAL A 68 9.40 -6.04 1.01
C VAL A 68 10.72 -6.73 0.68
N ASP A 69 10.82 -8.04 0.86
CA ASP A 69 12.05 -8.82 0.66
C ASP A 69 12.13 -9.50 -0.71
N ARG A 70 10.99 -9.65 -1.42
CA ARG A 70 10.92 -10.31 -2.73
C ARG A 70 10.58 -9.32 -3.84
N TYR A 71 11.57 -9.02 -4.69
CA TYR A 71 11.43 -8.10 -5.83
C TYR A 71 10.23 -8.38 -6.75
N HIS A 72 9.86 -9.66 -6.92
CA HIS A 72 8.70 -10.03 -7.75
C HIS A 72 7.36 -9.68 -7.07
N ALA A 73 7.25 -9.84 -5.75
CA ALA A 73 6.05 -9.49 -5.00
C ALA A 73 5.86 -7.97 -4.91
N GLU A 74 6.95 -7.22 -4.74
CA GLU A 74 6.95 -5.74 -4.77
C GLU A 74 6.38 -5.23 -6.11
N GLY A 75 6.92 -5.70 -7.25
CA GLY A 75 6.46 -5.28 -8.57
C GLY A 75 5.01 -5.68 -8.89
N GLN A 76 4.55 -6.86 -8.47
CA GLN A 76 3.17 -7.29 -8.65
C GLN A 76 2.19 -6.45 -7.81
N PHE A 77 2.55 -6.16 -6.57
CA PHE A 77 1.73 -5.33 -5.71
C PHE A 77 1.67 -3.87 -6.21
N GLU A 78 2.80 -3.31 -6.66
CA GLU A 78 2.82 -2.00 -7.31
C GLU A 78 1.89 -1.95 -8.52
N GLN A 79 1.91 -2.97 -9.38
CA GLN A 79 0.99 -3.08 -10.52
C GLN A 79 -0.47 -3.17 -10.10
N ALA A 80 -0.78 -3.85 -9.00
CA ALA A 80 -2.15 -3.96 -8.48
C ALA A 80 -2.66 -2.64 -7.88
N VAL A 81 -1.80 -1.86 -7.22
CA VAL A 81 -2.16 -0.58 -6.59
C VAL A 81 -2.17 0.57 -7.60
N GLN A 82 -1.28 0.56 -8.58
CA GLN A 82 -1.03 1.68 -9.48
C GLN A 82 -2.30 2.24 -10.15
N PRO A 83 -3.23 1.45 -10.71
CA PRO A 83 -4.44 1.99 -11.32
C PRO A 83 -5.29 2.84 -10.36
N TRP A 84 -5.46 2.36 -9.12
CA TRP A 84 -6.24 3.05 -8.08
C TRP A 84 -5.56 4.32 -7.59
N ALA A 85 -4.24 4.25 -7.38
CA ALA A 85 -3.45 5.40 -6.96
C ALA A 85 -3.43 6.47 -8.06
N MET A 86 -3.22 6.08 -9.32
CA MET A 86 -3.25 6.99 -10.46
C MET A 86 -4.60 7.66 -10.64
N ASP A 87 -5.70 6.93 -10.47
CA ASP A 87 -7.02 7.54 -10.51
C ASP A 87 -7.20 8.58 -9.39
N THR A 88 -6.86 8.23 -8.14
CA THR A 88 -6.97 9.13 -6.99
C THR A 88 -6.13 10.41 -7.20
N LEU A 89 -4.90 10.27 -7.68
CA LEU A 89 -4.03 11.40 -8.00
C LEU A 89 -4.60 12.26 -9.13
N ARG A 90 -5.10 11.65 -10.22
CA ARG A 90 -5.75 12.38 -11.33
C ARG A 90 -7.00 13.13 -10.88
N ARG A 91 -7.86 12.51 -10.06
CA ARG A 91 -9.02 13.17 -9.47
C ARG A 91 -8.59 14.39 -8.67
N GLY A 92 -7.63 14.24 -7.76
CA GLY A 92 -7.15 15.34 -6.94
C GLY A 92 -6.50 16.48 -7.73
N ILE A 93 -5.73 16.18 -8.78
CA ILE A 93 -5.19 17.22 -9.68
C ILE A 93 -6.32 17.92 -10.44
N SER A 94 -7.26 17.16 -11.02
CA SER A 94 -8.32 17.72 -11.87
C SER A 94 -9.28 18.64 -11.12
N CYS A 95 -9.55 18.39 -9.83
CA CYS A 95 -10.37 19.27 -9.00
C CYS A 95 -9.56 20.36 -8.26
N GLY A 96 -8.26 20.46 -8.52
CA GLY A 96 -7.37 21.43 -7.89
C GLY A 96 -7.07 21.14 -6.41
N ARG A 97 -7.37 19.92 -5.94
CA ARG A 97 -7.07 19.47 -4.57
C ARG A 97 -5.59 19.19 -4.37
N PHE A 98 -4.88 18.76 -5.41
CA PHE A 98 -3.44 18.49 -5.37
C PHE A 98 -2.67 19.42 -6.31
N ASP A 99 -1.51 19.88 -5.85
CA ASP A 99 -0.51 20.60 -6.66
C ASP A 99 0.65 19.65 -6.99
N ILE A 100 0.46 18.83 -8.03
CA ILE A 100 1.43 17.81 -8.46
C ILE A 100 1.78 18.06 -9.92
N THR A 101 3.04 18.41 -10.18
CA THR A 101 3.52 18.70 -11.54
C THR A 101 3.89 17.44 -12.32
N ASN A 102 4.38 16.39 -11.64
CA ASN A 102 4.76 15.12 -12.27
C ASN A 102 4.14 13.96 -11.49
N ILE A 103 3.01 13.46 -12.01
CA ILE A 103 2.21 12.41 -11.37
C ILE A 103 2.96 11.08 -11.23
N GLU A 104 3.74 10.68 -12.24
CA GLU A 104 4.49 9.42 -12.25
C GLU A 104 5.61 9.44 -11.21
N LEU A 105 6.35 10.55 -11.13
CA LEU A 105 7.39 10.74 -10.11
C LEU A 105 6.78 10.79 -8.71
N CYS A 106 5.65 11.48 -8.56
CA CYS A 106 4.91 11.56 -7.30
C CYS A 106 4.50 10.17 -6.81
N LEU A 107 3.86 9.37 -7.68
CA LEU A 107 3.46 8.01 -7.34
C LEU A 107 4.66 7.14 -6.97
N SER A 108 5.72 7.16 -7.79
CA SER A 108 6.94 6.38 -7.54
C SER A 108 7.57 6.72 -6.19
N SER A 109 7.63 8.02 -5.86
CA SER A 109 8.21 8.50 -4.60
C SER A 109 7.38 8.06 -3.40
N VAL A 110 6.05 8.15 -3.48
CA VAL A 110 5.16 7.74 -2.39
C VAL A 110 5.18 6.24 -2.20
N ALA A 111 5.11 5.45 -3.27
CA ALA A 111 5.19 3.99 -3.21
C ALA A 111 6.49 3.54 -2.53
N ALA A 112 7.64 4.05 -2.98
CA ALA A 112 8.93 3.77 -2.38
C ALA A 112 9.00 4.17 -0.90
N SER A 113 8.44 5.33 -0.54
CA SER A 113 8.40 5.79 0.85
C SER A 113 7.55 4.87 1.75
N ALA A 114 6.43 4.36 1.23
CA ALA A 114 5.54 3.48 1.97
C ALA A 114 6.17 2.11 2.20
N VAL A 115 6.80 1.53 1.17
CA VAL A 115 7.58 0.29 1.29
C VAL A 115 8.71 0.46 2.30
N ALA A 116 9.44 1.58 2.25
CA ALA A 116 10.50 1.88 3.23
C ALA A 116 9.97 2.01 4.66
N ALA A 117 8.80 2.62 4.85
CA ALA A 117 8.13 2.71 6.15
C ALA A 117 7.75 1.32 6.67
N ILE A 118 7.18 0.45 5.82
CA ILE A 118 6.85 -0.94 6.19
C ILE A 118 8.12 -1.70 6.60
N ARG A 119 9.21 -1.62 5.82
CA ARG A 119 10.51 -2.22 6.20
C ARG A 119 11.01 -1.71 7.55
N ALA A 120 10.85 -0.42 7.82
CA ALA A 120 11.26 0.19 9.08
C ALA A 120 10.40 -0.30 10.27
N ILE A 121 9.10 -0.52 10.05
CA ILE A 121 8.20 -1.11 11.07
C ILE A 121 8.58 -2.58 11.33
N LEU A 122 8.75 -3.37 10.28
CA LEU A 122 9.14 -4.80 10.38
C LEU A 122 10.48 -5.00 11.09
N SER A 123 11.41 -4.07 10.91
CA SER A 123 12.73 -4.09 11.58
C SER A 123 12.72 -3.48 12.99
N GLY A 124 11.59 -2.97 13.47
CA GLY A 124 11.47 -2.33 14.78
C GLY A 124 12.12 -0.93 14.86
N ARG A 125 12.47 -0.32 13.73
CA ARG A 125 13.00 1.06 13.68
C ARG A 125 11.89 2.10 13.85
N LEU A 126 10.68 1.76 13.45
CA LEU A 126 9.47 2.54 13.69
C LEU A 126 8.49 1.71 14.51
N GLU A 127 7.85 2.35 15.48
CA GLU A 127 6.76 1.74 16.23
C GLU A 127 5.56 1.48 15.30
N PRO A 128 4.93 0.30 15.34
CA PRO A 128 3.71 0.05 14.59
C PRO A 128 2.53 0.85 15.18
N GLY A 129 1.53 1.13 14.35
CA GLY A 129 0.23 1.61 14.81
C GLY A 129 -0.23 2.95 14.23
N PRO A 130 -1.42 3.42 14.68
CA PRO A 130 -2.11 4.55 14.07
C PRO A 130 -1.32 5.86 14.04
N ALA A 131 -0.47 6.10 15.03
CA ALA A 131 0.34 7.32 15.09
C ALA A 131 1.33 7.42 13.93
N VAL A 132 2.05 6.33 13.61
CA VAL A 132 2.99 6.29 12.49
C VAL A 132 2.25 6.29 11.15
N GLU A 133 1.13 5.59 11.06
CA GLU A 133 0.24 5.62 9.89
C GLU A 133 -0.19 7.06 9.56
N SER A 134 -0.71 7.78 10.55
CA SER A 134 -1.18 9.16 10.39
C SER A 134 -0.04 10.13 10.12
N ALA A 135 1.11 10.00 10.79
CA ALA A 135 2.27 10.85 10.52
C ALA A 135 2.78 10.69 9.08
N GLY A 136 2.87 9.45 8.58
CA GLY A 136 3.28 9.19 7.20
C GLY A 136 2.28 9.72 6.17
N ALA A 137 0.98 9.58 6.44
CA ALA A 137 -0.06 10.16 5.59
C ALA A 137 -0.04 11.70 5.57
N GLU A 138 0.20 12.35 6.72
CA GLU A 138 0.40 13.81 6.78
C GLU A 138 1.58 14.23 5.91
N MET A 139 2.72 13.54 6.00
CA MET A 139 3.90 13.83 5.17
C MET A 139 3.60 13.69 3.67
N MET A 140 2.90 12.63 3.29
CA MET A 140 2.50 12.38 1.91
C MET A 140 1.56 13.48 1.39
N LEU A 141 0.50 13.84 2.15
CA LEU A 141 -0.44 14.88 1.73
C LEU A 141 0.22 16.23 1.54
N ARG A 142 1.17 16.58 2.43
CA ARG A 142 1.95 17.81 2.27
C ARG A 142 2.79 17.79 1.00
N SER A 143 3.33 16.63 0.60
CA SER A 143 4.05 16.52 -0.69
C SER A 143 3.13 16.63 -1.90
N PHE A 144 1.81 16.45 -1.73
CA PHE A 144 0.80 16.68 -2.78
C PHE A 144 0.31 18.14 -2.82
N GLY A 145 0.87 19.02 -1.99
CA GLY A 145 0.50 20.43 -1.92
C GLY A 145 -0.62 20.76 -0.94
N ILE A 146 -1.07 19.82 -0.09
CA ILE A 146 -2.05 20.11 0.95
C ILE A 146 -1.39 20.91 2.08
N ASP A 147 -2.09 21.95 2.55
CA ASP A 147 -1.65 22.77 3.69
C ASP A 147 -1.39 21.95 4.95
N ALA A 148 -0.42 22.39 5.75
CA ALA A 148 0.07 21.66 6.92
C ALA A 148 -1.02 21.22 7.90
N ASP A 149 -1.90 22.15 8.27
CA ASP A 149 -2.93 21.91 9.28
C ASP A 149 -4.07 21.06 8.73
N GLU A 150 -4.40 21.24 7.44
CA GLU A 150 -5.39 20.41 6.77
C GLU A 150 -4.89 18.98 6.57
N ALA A 151 -3.64 18.80 6.12
CA ALA A 151 -3.01 17.49 5.98
C ALA A 151 -3.01 16.72 7.30
N ARG A 152 -2.69 17.41 8.42
CA ARG A 152 -2.77 16.84 9.76
C ARG A 152 -4.20 16.43 10.12
N SER A 153 -5.18 17.31 9.87
CA SER A 153 -6.58 17.01 10.14
C SER A 153 -7.05 15.77 9.38
N ILE A 154 -6.80 15.72 8.07
CA ILE A 154 -7.18 14.60 7.20
C ILE A 154 -6.50 13.31 7.62
N ALA A 155 -5.20 13.34 7.89
CA ALA A 155 -4.44 12.16 8.26
C ALA A 155 -4.88 11.55 9.61
N ASN A 156 -5.54 12.34 10.47
CA ASN A 156 -6.07 11.92 11.77
C ASN A 156 -7.57 11.63 11.77
N LEU A 157 -8.24 11.69 10.62
CA LEU A 157 -9.63 11.24 10.51
C LEU A 157 -9.75 9.78 10.96
N ASP A 158 -10.94 9.42 11.45
CA ASP A 158 -11.22 8.02 11.78
C ASP A 158 -11.00 7.14 10.54
N LEU A 159 -10.49 5.93 10.75
CA LEU A 159 -10.19 4.99 9.68
C LEU A 159 -11.03 3.73 9.87
N PRO A 160 -12.27 3.72 9.36
CA PRO A 160 -13.15 2.57 9.44
C PRO A 160 -12.49 1.32 8.85
N ALA A 161 -12.78 0.18 9.48
CA ALA A 161 -12.40 -1.12 8.93
C ALA A 161 -13.03 -1.30 7.55
N LEU A 162 -12.29 -1.89 6.62
CA LEU A 162 -12.85 -2.30 5.34
C LEU A 162 -13.86 -3.42 5.60
N ALA A 163 -15.05 -3.32 5.02
CA ALA A 163 -16.02 -4.39 5.10
C ALA A 163 -15.46 -5.63 4.39
N ALA A 164 -15.35 -6.75 5.11
CA ALA A 164 -14.99 -8.02 4.50
C ALA A 164 -16.08 -8.39 3.49
N HIS A 165 -15.73 -8.42 2.21
CA HIS A 165 -16.64 -8.96 1.21
C HIS A 165 -16.63 -10.48 1.38
N THR A 166 -17.76 -11.02 1.84
CA THR A 166 -18.01 -12.47 1.97
C THR A 166 -18.28 -13.08 0.61
#